data_AF-A0AAE1UKI4-F1
#
_entry.id   AF-A0AAE1UKI4-F1
#
_cell.length_a   1.000
_cell.length_b   1.000
_cell.length_c   1.000
_cell.angle_alpha   90.00
_cell.angle_beta   90.00
_cell.angle_gamma   90.00
#
_symmetry.space_group_name_H-M   'P 1'
#
loop_
_entity.id
_entity.type
_entity.pdbx_description
1 polymer ?
#
loop_
_entity_poly.entity_id
_entity_poly.type
_entity_poly.pdbx_seq_one_letter_code
_entity_poly.pdbx_strand_id
1 'polypeptide(L)'
;MHLDELAKSLDGYFPTRESYPAWVRQPFTFSVATADVNDEYLDEIIELQQSQVQQQLFRITTLSTFWCHPFVAYPFIAKKALDILIPFVTAYLCEQSFSRMVDIKTRKRNKLCCENDMRVALAKVKPRISEIVSERQQQKLH
;
A
#
# COMPACT_ATOMS: atom_id res chain seq x y z
N MET A 1 -13.82 15.39 19.88
CA MET A 1 -15.01 14.64 19.42
C MET A 1 -14.85 14.16 17.96
N HIS A 2 -14.68 15.04 16.97
CA HIS A 2 -14.50 14.60 15.56
C HIS A 2 -13.24 13.77 15.27
N LEU A 3 -12.11 14.06 15.93
CA LEU A 3 -10.87 13.29 15.73
C LEU A 3 -10.93 11.88 16.35
N ASP A 4 -11.69 11.70 17.43
CA ASP A 4 -11.87 10.37 18.05
C ASP A 4 -12.80 9.47 17.22
N GLU A 5 -13.86 10.04 16.63
CA GLU A 5 -14.70 9.32 15.68
C GLU A 5 -13.93 8.94 14.42
N LEU A 6 -13.09 9.84 13.93
CA LEU A 6 -12.19 9.57 12.82
C LEU A 6 -11.20 8.46 13.19
N ALA A 7 -10.56 8.51 14.35
CA ALA A 7 -9.63 7.47 14.81
C ALA A 7 -10.32 6.09 14.94
N LYS A 8 -11.53 6.03 15.51
CA LYS A 8 -12.31 4.77 15.59
C LYS A 8 -12.74 4.24 14.23
N SER A 9 -13.09 5.14 13.31
CA SER A 9 -13.34 4.79 11.91
C SER A 9 -12.09 4.19 11.28
N LEU A 10 -10.94 4.85 11.46
CA LEU A 10 -9.63 4.40 10.99
C LEU A 10 -9.29 3.01 11.53
N ASP A 11 -9.55 2.69 12.80
CA ASP A 11 -9.28 1.34 13.35
C ASP A 11 -10.01 0.22 12.59
N GLY A 12 -11.23 0.48 12.08
CA GLY A 12 -11.96 -0.47 11.25
C GLY A 12 -11.36 -0.67 9.85
N TYR A 13 -10.64 0.33 9.34
CA TYR A 13 -9.94 0.26 8.05
C TYR A 13 -8.47 -0.18 8.20
N PHE A 14 -7.87 0.00 9.38
CA PHE A 14 -6.43 -0.15 9.64
C PHE A 14 -6.17 -1.05 10.84
N PRO A 15 -6.44 -2.36 10.71
CA PRO A 15 -6.08 -3.32 11.76
C PRO A 15 -4.58 -3.27 12.05
N THR A 16 -4.22 -3.36 13.33
CA THR A 16 -2.82 -3.37 13.76
C THR A 16 -2.07 -4.58 13.20
N ARG A 17 -0.75 -4.46 13.04
CA ARG A 17 0.09 -5.51 12.45
C ARG A 17 -0.03 -6.87 13.15
N GLU A 18 -0.32 -6.87 14.45
CA GLU A 18 -0.50 -8.06 15.26
C GLU A 18 -1.83 -8.77 15.00
N SER A 19 -2.83 -8.06 14.48
CA SER A 19 -4.13 -8.59 14.09
C SER A 19 -4.11 -9.38 12.78
N TYR A 20 -3.01 -9.38 12.03
CA TYR A 20 -2.94 -10.09 10.75
C TYR A 20 -2.76 -11.60 10.95
N PRO A 21 -3.44 -12.44 10.14
CA PRO A 21 -3.22 -13.88 10.17
C PRO A 21 -1.75 -14.23 9.94
N ALA A 22 -1.23 -15.18 10.72
CA ALA A 22 0.17 -15.58 10.65
C ALA A 22 0.56 -16.12 9.26
N TRP A 23 -0.38 -16.79 8.59
CA TRP A 23 -0.18 -17.33 7.24
C TRP A 23 0.07 -16.25 6.19
N VAL A 24 -0.44 -15.02 6.37
CA VAL A 24 -0.15 -13.90 5.47
C VAL A 24 1.29 -13.43 5.66
N ARG A 25 1.75 -13.31 6.91
CA ARG A 25 3.08 -12.78 7.26
C ARG A 25 4.21 -13.77 7.03
N GLN A 26 3.95 -15.03 7.32
CA GLN A 26 4.93 -16.11 7.36
C GLN A 26 4.33 -17.40 6.78
N PRO A 27 3.95 -17.39 5.48
CA PRO A 27 3.22 -18.51 4.86
C PRO A 27 3.91 -19.86 5.03
N PHE A 28 5.24 -19.91 5.12
CA PHE A 28 6.03 -21.15 5.17
C PHE A 28 6.50 -21.57 6.57
N THR A 29 6.26 -20.79 7.62
CA THR A 29 6.79 -21.09 8.97
C THR A 29 5.73 -21.05 10.07
N PHE A 30 4.52 -20.57 9.77
CA PHE A 30 3.43 -20.59 10.72
C PHE A 30 2.83 -22.00 10.87
N SER A 31 2.22 -22.27 12.03
CA SER A 31 1.51 -23.53 12.27
C SER A 31 0.11 -23.51 11.64
N VAL A 32 -0.18 -24.43 10.72
CA VAL A 32 -1.51 -24.53 10.09
C VAL A 32 -2.62 -24.73 11.12
N ALA A 33 -2.34 -25.39 12.24
CA ALA A 33 -3.31 -25.59 13.33
C ALA A 33 -3.78 -24.28 13.98
N THR A 34 -3.08 -23.16 13.75
CA THR A 34 -3.46 -21.84 14.26
C THR A 34 -4.14 -20.97 13.20
N ALA A 35 -4.40 -21.49 12.00
CA ALA A 35 -5.11 -20.75 10.97
C ALA A 35 -6.61 -20.74 11.29
N ASP A 36 -7.14 -19.55 11.58
CA ASP A 36 -8.58 -19.30 11.68
C ASP A 36 -9.13 -18.94 10.29
N VAL A 37 -9.22 -19.94 9.41
CA VAL A 37 -9.73 -19.81 8.04
C VAL A 37 -10.60 -21.03 7.68
N ASN A 38 -11.45 -20.90 6.66
CA ASN A 38 -12.29 -22.01 6.20
C ASN A 38 -11.47 -23.12 5.51
N ASP A 39 -12.10 -24.27 5.28
CA ASP A 39 -11.44 -25.45 4.68
C ASP A 39 -10.83 -25.16 3.30
N GLU A 40 -11.50 -24.38 2.45
CA GLU A 40 -10.98 -24.02 1.12
C GLU A 40 -9.67 -23.21 1.20
N TYR A 41 -9.53 -22.29 2.16
CA TYR A 41 -8.28 -21.57 2.38
C TYR A 41 -7.21 -22.47 3.04
N LEU A 42 -7.61 -23.39 3.91
CA LEU A 42 -6.69 -24.31 4.58
C LEU A 42 -5.97 -25.21 3.58
N ASP A 43 -6.70 -25.77 2.60
CA ASP A 43 -6.13 -26.64 1.58
C ASP A 43 -5.06 -25.91 0.74
N GLU A 44 -5.39 -24.73 0.21
CA GLU A 44 -4.42 -23.92 -0.56
C GLU A 44 -3.20 -23.50 0.29
N ILE A 45 -3.41 -23.20 1.58
CA ILE A 45 -2.33 -22.87 2.51
C ILE A 45 -1.38 -24.07 2.69
N ILE A 46 -1.92 -25.27 2.85
CA ILE A 46 -1.14 -26.49 3.02
C ILE A 46 -0.34 -26.79 1.75
N GLU A 47 -1.00 -26.72 0.58
CA GLU A 47 -0.32 -26.91 -0.71
C GLU A 47 0.78 -25.87 -0.93
N LEU A 48 0.51 -24.60 -0.59
CA LEU A 48 1.51 -23.54 -0.68
C LEU A 48 2.72 -23.86 0.20
N GLN A 49 2.51 -24.29 1.45
CA GLN A 49 3.59 -24.65 2.38
C GLN A 49 4.46 -25.79 1.88
N GLN A 50 3.88 -26.75 1.18
CA GLN A 50 4.58 -27.89 0.61
C GLN A 50 5.41 -27.53 -0.62
N SER A 51 5.17 -26.37 -1.23
CA SER A 51 5.85 -26.02 -2.45
C SER A 51 7.20 -25.31 -2.25
N GLN A 52 8.27 -26.03 -2.61
CA GLN A 52 9.65 -25.53 -2.52
C GLN A 52 9.90 -24.33 -3.45
N VAL A 53 9.28 -24.32 -4.64
CA VAL A 53 9.44 -23.23 -5.62
C VAL A 53 8.92 -21.91 -5.04
N GLN A 54 7.77 -21.95 -4.39
CA GLN A 54 7.12 -20.82 -3.77
C GLN A 54 7.87 -20.38 -2.52
N GLN A 55 8.40 -21.33 -1.75
CA GLN A 55 9.26 -21.03 -0.61
C GLN A 55 10.54 -20.30 -1.06
N GLN A 56 11.16 -20.71 -2.17
CA GLN A 56 12.31 -20.02 -2.73
C GLN A 56 11.94 -18.63 -3.23
N LEU A 57 10.81 -18.49 -3.93
CA LEU A 57 10.30 -17.20 -4.39
C LEU A 57 10.08 -16.24 -3.21
N PHE A 58 9.49 -16.71 -2.11
CA PHE A 58 9.27 -15.91 -0.91
C PHE A 58 10.59 -15.41 -0.29
N ARG A 59 11.65 -16.22 -0.31
CA ARG A 59 12.97 -15.81 0.22
C ARG A 59 13.65 -14.71 -0.58
N ILE A 60 13.34 -14.60 -1.87
CA ILE A 60 13.98 -13.62 -2.77
C ILE A 60 13.07 -12.42 -3.10
N THR A 61 11.84 -12.39 -2.58
CA THR A 61 10.87 -11.31 -2.82
C THR A 61 10.44 -10.65 -1.52
N THR A 62 9.88 -9.44 -1.63
CA THR A 62 9.18 -8.82 -0.48
C THR A 62 7.81 -9.48 -0.29
N LEU A 63 7.25 -9.34 0.92
CA LEU A 63 5.91 -9.83 1.24
C LEU A 63 4.85 -9.37 0.22
N SER A 64 4.86 -8.08 -0.12
CA SER A 64 3.94 -7.51 -1.11
C SER A 64 4.15 -8.09 -2.51
N THR A 65 5.41 -8.22 -2.93
CA THR A 65 5.74 -8.76 -4.27
C THR A 65 5.35 -10.23 -4.38
N PHE A 66 5.53 -11.00 -3.31
CA PHE A 66 5.12 -12.40 -3.23
C PHE A 66 3.61 -12.54 -3.41
N TRP A 67 2.80 -11.85 -2.61
CA TRP A 67 1.33 -11.96 -2.69
C TRP A 67 0.73 -11.30 -3.95
N CYS A 68 1.45 -10.38 -4.59
CA CYS A 68 1.08 -9.85 -5.91
C CYS A 68 1.44 -10.79 -7.08
N HIS A 69 2.16 -11.88 -6.84
CA HIS A 69 2.47 -12.83 -7.89
C HIS A 69 1.17 -13.49 -8.39
N PRO A 70 0.98 -13.65 -9.71
CA PRO A 70 -0.18 -14.38 -10.24
C PRO A 70 -0.11 -15.84 -9.81
N PHE A 71 -0.85 -16.19 -8.78
CA PHE A 71 -0.95 -17.53 -8.25
C PHE A 71 -2.18 -18.21 -8.84
N VAL A 72 -1.96 -19.04 -9.85
CA VAL A 72 -3.01 -19.84 -10.50
C VAL A 72 -3.42 -21.02 -9.63
N ALA A 73 -2.48 -21.59 -8.88
CA ALA A 73 -2.70 -22.78 -8.06
C ALA A 73 -3.29 -22.48 -6.68
N TYR A 74 -3.25 -21.22 -6.22
CA TYR A 74 -3.77 -20.84 -4.89
C TYR A 74 -4.43 -19.45 -4.94
N PRO A 75 -5.46 -19.28 -5.80
CA PRO A 75 -6.12 -18.00 -6.03
C PRO A 75 -6.89 -17.47 -4.82
N PHE A 76 -7.48 -18.32 -3.97
CA PHE A 76 -8.30 -17.87 -2.85
C PHE A 76 -7.44 -17.20 -1.78
N ILE A 77 -6.35 -17.84 -1.36
CA ILE A 77 -5.44 -17.31 -0.34
C ILE A 77 -4.66 -16.10 -0.87
N ALA A 78 -4.32 -16.09 -2.17
CA ALA A 78 -3.64 -14.95 -2.79
C ALA A 78 -4.52 -13.70 -2.76
N LYS A 79 -5.79 -13.83 -3.17
CA LYS A 79 -6.76 -12.74 -3.10
C LYS A 79 -6.96 -12.28 -1.66
N LYS A 80 -7.15 -13.21 -0.74
CA LYS A 80 -7.37 -12.88 0.68
C LYS A 80 -6.18 -12.17 1.31
N ALA A 81 -4.95 -12.58 0.98
CA ALA A 81 -3.74 -11.91 1.44
C ALA A 81 -3.65 -10.48 0.89
N LEU A 82 -3.99 -10.26 -0.38
CA LEU A 82 -4.03 -8.93 -0.98
C LEU A 82 -5.09 -8.04 -0.31
N ASP A 83 -6.30 -8.55 -0.06
CA ASP A 83 -7.35 -7.80 0.64
C ASP A 83 -6.91 -7.35 2.04
N ILE A 84 -6.06 -8.14 2.70
CA ILE A 84 -5.48 -7.81 4.01
C ILE A 84 -4.33 -6.78 3.89
N LEU A 85 -3.51 -6.86 2.83
CA LEU A 85 -2.33 -6.02 2.64
C LEU A 85 -2.61 -4.67 1.95
N ILE A 86 -3.63 -4.59 1.09
CA ILE A 86 -3.97 -3.38 0.34
C ILE A 86 -4.32 -2.19 1.24
N PRO A 87 -5.16 -2.33 2.29
CA PRO A 87 -5.52 -1.23 3.16
C PRO A 87 -4.27 -0.51 3.68
N PHE A 88 -3.22 -1.25 4.06
CA PHE A 88 -1.96 -0.67 4.54
C PHE A 88 -1.27 0.21 3.49
N VAL A 89 -1.14 -0.26 2.26
CA VAL A 89 -0.47 0.53 1.19
C VAL A 89 -1.27 1.79 0.90
N THR A 90 -2.60 1.67 0.80
CA THR A 90 -3.46 2.83 0.54
C THR A 90 -3.51 3.79 1.73
N ALA A 91 -3.55 3.28 2.96
CA ALA A 91 -3.56 4.06 4.20
C ALA A 91 -2.30 4.88 4.35
N TYR A 92 -1.15 4.22 4.24
CA TYR A 92 0.14 4.85 4.40
C TYR A 92 0.33 5.94 3.35
N LEU A 93 -0.08 5.69 2.10
CA LEU A 93 -0.07 6.71 1.06
C LEU A 93 -1.03 7.86 1.36
N CYS A 94 -2.23 7.57 1.86
CA CYS A 94 -3.18 8.60 2.32
C CYS A 94 -2.59 9.43 3.46
N GLU A 95 -2.08 8.82 4.52
CA GLU A 95 -1.46 9.51 5.66
C GLU A 95 -0.28 10.38 5.21
N GLN A 96 0.63 9.83 4.41
CA GLN A 96 1.74 10.58 3.81
C GLN A 96 1.23 11.78 2.99
N SER A 97 0.15 11.60 2.23
CA SER A 97 -0.45 12.66 1.44
C SER A 97 -1.09 13.76 2.31
N PHE A 98 -1.77 13.38 3.39
CA PHE A 98 -2.34 14.31 4.35
C PHE A 98 -1.25 15.09 5.08
N SER A 99 -0.22 14.41 5.59
CA SER A 99 0.94 15.05 6.22
C SER A 99 1.59 16.07 5.30
N ARG A 100 1.78 15.71 4.03
CA ARG A 100 2.35 16.61 3.01
C ARG A 100 1.42 17.79 2.71
N MET A 101 0.11 17.59 2.68
CA MET A 101 -0.86 18.68 2.57
C MET A 101 -0.77 19.65 3.76
N VAL A 102 -0.66 19.14 4.98
CA VAL A 102 -0.51 19.98 6.19
C VAL A 102 0.78 20.79 6.10
N ASP A 103 1.89 20.18 5.69
CA ASP A 103 3.17 20.88 5.47
C ASP A 103 3.06 22.01 4.43
N ILE A 104 2.41 21.73 3.28
CA ILE A 104 2.17 22.74 2.24
C ILE A 104 1.36 23.90 2.83
N LYS A 105 0.26 23.62 3.52
CA LYS A 105 -0.62 24.66 4.10
C LYS A 105 0.06 25.49 5.20
N THR A 106 0.90 24.87 6.03
CA THR A 106 1.51 25.54 7.19
C THR A 106 2.78 26.31 6.87
N ARG A 107 3.64 25.79 5.97
CA ARG A 107 4.91 26.46 5.60
C ARG A 107 4.77 27.46 4.47
N LYS A 108 3.90 27.21 3.47
CA LYS A 108 3.69 28.11 2.34
C LYS A 108 2.55 29.08 2.63
N ARG A 109 2.78 30.05 3.50
CA ARG A 109 1.81 31.12 3.86
C ARG A 109 1.40 32.06 2.70
N ASN A 110 1.93 31.86 1.49
CA ASN A 110 1.70 32.74 0.34
C ASN A 110 1.07 31.99 -0.85
N LYS A 111 -0.17 32.38 -1.20
CA LYS A 111 -0.85 32.24 -2.51
C LYS A 111 -0.61 30.94 -3.32
N LEU A 112 -0.61 29.76 -2.70
CA LEU A 112 -0.47 28.51 -3.45
C LEU A 112 -1.79 27.73 -3.49
N CYS A 113 -2.16 27.32 -4.71
CA CYS A 113 -3.28 26.41 -4.94
C CYS A 113 -2.88 25.03 -4.43
N CYS A 114 -3.49 24.60 -3.33
CA CYS A 114 -3.13 23.39 -2.61
C CYS A 114 -3.22 22.13 -3.50
N GLU A 115 -4.17 22.09 -4.43
CA GLU A 115 -4.35 20.99 -5.36
C GLU A 115 -3.14 20.80 -6.29
N ASN A 116 -2.67 21.88 -6.94
CA ASN A 116 -1.54 21.81 -7.87
C ASN A 116 -0.25 21.38 -7.17
N ASP A 117 -0.01 21.92 -5.97
CA ASP A 117 1.17 21.56 -5.17
C ASP A 117 1.10 20.12 -4.66
N MET A 118 -0.07 19.64 -4.25
CA MET A 118 -0.26 18.24 -3.88
C MET A 118 -0.03 17.32 -5.08
N ARG A 119 -0.53 17.66 -6.27
CA ARG A 119 -0.26 16.88 -7.50
C ARG A 119 1.24 16.76 -7.77
N VAL A 120 1.99 17.86 -7.70
CA VAL A 120 3.45 17.85 -7.90
C VAL A 120 4.16 17.06 -6.79
N ALA A 121 3.73 17.23 -5.53
CA ALA A 121 4.39 16.61 -4.39
C ALA A 121 4.09 15.11 -4.27
N LEU A 122 2.97 14.62 -4.80
CA LEU A 122 2.60 13.20 -4.82
C LEU A 122 2.98 12.49 -6.12
N ALA A 123 3.24 13.23 -7.19
CA ALA A 123 3.70 12.67 -8.46
C ALA A 123 5.06 11.97 -8.27
N LYS A 124 5.11 10.70 -8.69
CA LYS A 124 6.38 9.95 -8.84
C LYS A 124 7.12 10.30 -10.13
N VAL A 125 6.48 11.08 -11.01
CA VAL A 125 7.01 11.50 -12.31
C VAL A 125 7.88 12.74 -12.11
N LYS A 126 9.10 12.73 -12.68
CA LYS A 126 9.96 13.93 -12.66
C LYS A 126 9.29 15.06 -13.47
N PRO A 127 9.07 16.24 -12.88
CA PRO A 127 8.53 17.37 -13.62
C PRO A 127 9.53 17.84 -14.68
N ARG A 128 9.03 18.12 -15.89
CA ARG A 128 9.84 18.60 -17.03
C ARG A 128 10.06 20.11 -16.95
N ILE A 129 10.66 20.55 -15.85
CA ILE A 129 10.81 21.99 -15.52
C ILE A 129 11.58 22.72 -16.63
N SER A 130 12.59 22.10 -17.23
CA SER A 130 13.37 22.68 -18.32
C SER A 130 12.54 22.98 -19.58
N GLU A 131 11.64 22.07 -19.96
CA GLU A 131 10.74 22.26 -21.12
C GLU A 131 9.76 23.42 -20.86
N ILE A 132 9.16 23.46 -19.66
CA ILE A 132 8.23 24.52 -19.25
C ILE A 132 8.91 25.90 -19.21
N VAL A 133 10.15 25.97 -18.72
CA VAL A 133 10.92 27.23 -18.66
C VAL A 133 11.26 27.72 -20.07
N SER A 134 11.64 26.81 -20.97
CA SER A 134 11.90 27.10 -22.39
C SER A 134 10.66 27.69 -23.08
N GLU A 135 9.49 27.08 -22.91
CA GLU A 135 8.23 27.54 -23.52
C GLU A 135 7.77 28.90 -22.98
N ARG A 136 7.98 29.16 -21.68
CA ARG A 136 7.64 30.47 -21.08
C ARG A 136 8.59 31.59 -21.49
N GLN A 137 9.87 31.30 -21.77
CA GLN A 137 10.80 32.30 -22.31
C GLN A 137 10.48 32.68 -23.76
N GLN A 138 9.82 31.80 -24.52
CA GLN A 138 9.37 32.09 -25.89
C GLN A 138 8.10 32.96 -25.94
N GLN A 139 7.29 32.98 -24.87
CA GLN A 139 6.25 33.99 -24.68
C GLN A 139 6.88 35.33 -24.24
N LYS A 140 7.62 35.97 -25.14
CA LYS A 140 7.98 37.38 -24.98
C LYS A 140 6.73 38.23 -25.07
N LEU A 141 6.63 39.12 -24.08
CA LEU A 141 5.75 40.28 -23.95
C LEU A 141 5.26 40.83 -25.31
N HIS A 142 3.95 40.92 -25.46
CA HIS A 142 3.30 41.86 -26.37
C HIS A 142 2.54 42.90 -25.56
#